data_AF-A0A7C4LHR4-F1
#
_entry.id   AF-A0A7C4LHR4-F1
#
_cell.length_a   1.000
_cell.length_b   1.000
_cell.length_c   1.000
_cell.angle_alpha   90.00
_cell.angle_beta   90.00
_cell.angle_gamma   90.00
#
_symmetry.space_group_name_H-M   'P 1'
#
loop_
_entity.id
_entity.type
_entity.pdbx_description
1 polymer ?
#
loop_
_entity_poly.entity_id
_entity_poly.type
_entity_poly.pdbx_seq_one_letter_code
_entity_poly.pdbx_strand_id
1 'polypeptide(L)' 'MTRYLILGNGAAGATAAETIRAHDARGEITLVSAEPYGMYSRPGLAYVIIDEIPERQVIACGCRKGEYGQ' A
#
# COMPACT_ATOMS: atom_id res chain seq x y z
N MET A 1 19.32 -14.76 1.46
CA MET A 1 18.53 -13.51 1.33
C MET A 1 17.46 -13.78 0.30
N THR A 2 16.20 -13.88 0.72
CA THR A 2 15.07 -14.13 -0.19
C THR A 2 14.60 -12.80 -0.78
N ARG A 3 14.29 -12.81 -2.08
CA ARG A 3 13.72 -11.66 -2.78
C ARG A 3 12.27 -11.95 -3.12
N TYR A 4 11.38 -11.07 -2.71
CA TYR A 4 9.94 -11.18 -2.93
C TYR A 4 9.51 -10.11 -3.93
N LEU A 5 8.78 -10.50 -4.96
CA LEU A 5 8.14 -9.59 -5.90
C LEU A 5 6.63 -9.68 -5.73
N ILE A 6 6.00 -8.55 -5.42
CA ILE A 6 4.55 -8.42 -5.28
C ILE A 6 4.03 -7.59 -6.45
N LEU A 7 3.05 -8.12 -7.17
CA LEU A 7 2.37 -7.42 -8.26
C LEU A 7 1.02 -6.90 -7.76
N GLY A 8 0.90 -5.58 -7.67
CA GLY A 8 -0.28 -4.85 -7.20
C GLY A 8 -0.14 -4.32 -5.78
N ASN A 9 -0.56 -3.06 -5.57
CA ASN A 9 -0.56 -2.38 -4.27
C ASN A 9 -1.92 -2.39 -3.57
N GLY A 10 -2.85 -3.28 -3.97
CA GLY A 10 -4.16 -3.41 -3.34
C GLY A 10 -4.10 -4.11 -1.97
N ALA A 11 -5.28 -4.42 -1.41
CA ALA A 11 -5.39 -5.05 -0.09
C ALA A 11 -4.53 -6.32 0.04
N ALA A 12 -4.59 -7.22 -0.95
CA ALA A 12 -3.80 -8.44 -0.94
C ALA A 12 -2.28 -8.19 -0.98
N GLY A 13 -1.83 -7.23 -1.80
CA GLY A 13 -0.40 -6.90 -1.92
C GLY A 13 0.15 -6.25 -0.66
N ALA A 14 -0.63 -5.35 -0.04
CA ALA A 14 -0.28 -4.75 1.23
C ALA A 14 -0.18 -5.80 2.35
N THR A 15 -1.20 -6.66 2.50
CA THR A 15 -1.19 -7.74 3.48
C THR A 15 -0.06 -8.74 3.24
N ALA A 16 0.26 -9.06 1.99
CA ALA A 16 1.40 -9.92 1.66
C ALA A 16 2.72 -9.28 2.10
N ALA A 17 2.93 -8.00 1.81
CA ALA A 17 4.15 -7.29 2.21
C ALA A 17 4.29 -7.21 3.74
N GLU A 18 3.22 -6.91 4.46
CA GLU A 18 3.18 -6.90 5.94
C GLU A 18 3.49 -8.28 6.52
N THR A 19 2.87 -9.33 5.99
CA THR A 19 3.08 -10.71 6.43
C THR A 19 4.53 -11.14 6.19
N ILE A 20 5.07 -10.86 5.00
CA ILE A 20 6.47 -11.16 4.69
C ILE A 20 7.39 -10.41 5.64
N ARG A 21 7.15 -9.11 5.91
CA ARG A 21 7.99 -8.34 6.84
C ARG A 21 7.95 -8.88 8.27
N ALA A 22 6.81 -9.39 8.71
CA ALA A 22 6.65 -10.00 10.04
C ALA A 22 7.44 -11.33 10.17
N HIS A 23 7.51 -12.12 9.10
CA HIS A 23 8.19 -13.43 9.10
C HIS A 23 9.66 -13.37 8.66
N ASP A 24 9.99 -12.44 7.77
CA ASP A 24 11.34 -12.19 7.26
C ASP A 24 11.66 -10.70 7.32
N ALA A 25 12.24 -10.31 8.46
CA ALA A 25 12.65 -8.93 8.70
C ALA A 25 13.84 -8.47 7.85
N ARG A 26 14.51 -9.35 7.10
CA ARG A 26 15.70 -9.01 6.28
C ARG A 26 15.49 -9.25 4.79
N GLY A 27 14.42 -9.95 4.42
CA GLY A 27 14.00 -10.16 3.04
C GLY A 27 13.79 -8.85 2.30
N GLU A 28 14.21 -8.85 1.03
CA GLU A 28 13.99 -7.75 0.12
C GLU A 28 12.60 -7.90 -0.49
N ILE A 29 11.77 -6.86 -0.39
CA ILE A 29 10.40 -6.87 -0.90
C ILE A 29 10.32 -5.75 -1.95
N THR A 30 10.04 -6.13 -3.18
CA THR A 30 9.75 -5.19 -4.27
C THR A 30 8.26 -5.25 -4.59
N LEU A 31 7.59 -4.11 -4.56
CA LEU A 31 6.17 -3.99 -4.94
C LEU A 31 6.07 -3.20 -6.24
N VAL A 32 5.46 -3.81 -7.25
CA VAL A 32 5.22 -3.19 -8.56
C VAL A 32 3.72 -3.04 -8.75
N SER A 33 3.25 -1.82 -8.98
CA SER A 33 1.84 -1.53 -9.26
C SER A 33 1.73 -0.55 -10.42
N ALA A 34 0.64 -0.64 -11.18
CA ALA A 34 0.26 0.39 -12.15
C ALA A 34 -0.43 1.59 -11.48
N GLU A 35 -0.81 1.47 -10.21
CA GLU A 35 -1.43 2.53 -9.42
C GLU A 35 -0.34 3.51 -8.92
N PRO A 36 -0.36 4.80 -9.34
CA PRO A 36 0.66 5.77 -8.94
C PRO A 36 0.53 6.23 -7.48
N TYR A 37 -0.59 5.92 -6.83
CA TYR A 37 -0.84 6.29 -5.43
C TYR A 37 -0.44 5.18 -4.47
N GLY A 38 -0.05 5.54 -3.25
CA GLY A 38 0.12 4.58 -2.16
C GLY A 38 -1.17 3.83 -1.84
N MET A 39 -1.07 2.70 -1.13
CA MET A 39 -2.25 1.90 -0.77
C MET A 39 -3.29 2.77 -0.05
N TYR A 40 -4.53 2.71 -0.52
CA TYR A 40 -5.67 3.40 0.05
C TYR A 40 -6.91 2.51 0.07
N SER A 41 -7.84 2.82 0.97
CA SER A 41 -9.14 2.15 1.04
C SER A 41 -10.03 2.62 -0.12
N ARG A 42 -10.09 1.81 -1.18
CA ARG A 42 -11.00 2.07 -2.32
C ARG A 42 -12.47 2.16 -1.89
N PRO A 43 -12.99 1.31 -0.97
CA PRO A 43 -14.34 1.50 -0.43
C PRO A 43 -14.47 2.80 0.38
N GLY A 44 -13.45 3.15 1.16
CA GLY A 44 -13.40 4.38 1.95
C GLY A 44 -13.48 5.65 1.11
N LEU A 45 -12.97 5.61 -0.13
CA LEU A 45 -12.92 6.76 -1.03
C LEU A 45 -14.32 7.34 -1.31
N ALA A 46 -15.36 6.51 -1.35
CA ALA A 46 -16.74 7.00 -1.55
C ALA A 46 -17.15 7.99 -0.45
N TYR A 47 -16.79 7.72 0.81
CA TYR A 47 -17.09 8.55 1.97
C TYR A 47 -16.27 9.85 1.99
N VAL A 48 -15.08 9.83 1.39
CA VAL A 48 -14.27 11.04 1.18
C VAL A 48 -14.93 11.95 0.15
N ILE A 49 -15.42 11.39 -0.96
CA ILE A 49 -16.04 12.16 -2.05
C ILE A 49 -17.30 12.90 -1.59
N ILE A 50 -18.02 12.34 -0.61
CA ILE A 50 -19.22 12.97 -0.03
C ILE A 50 -18.93 13.76 1.25
N ASP A 51 -17.66 14.05 1.53
CA ASP A 51 -17.19 14.81 2.71
C ASP A 51 -17.61 14.22 4.08
N GLU A 52 -17.90 12.92 4.14
CA GLU A 52 -18.26 12.24 5.39
C GLU A 52 -17.02 11.91 6.24
N ILE A 53 -15.87 11.64 5.59
CA ILE A 53 -14.59 11.37 6.25
C ILE A 53 -13.42 12.12 5.60
N PRO A 54 -12.39 12.51 6.37
CA PRO A 54 -11.21 13.15 5.80
C PRO A 54 -10.34 12.16 5.00
N GLU A 55 -9.70 12.62 3.92
CA GLU A 55 -8.79 11.83 3.06
C GLU A 55 -7.71 11.04 3.84
N ARG A 56 -7.19 11.63 4.93
CA ARG A 56 -6.17 11.00 5.77
C ARG A 56 -6.61 9.64 6.32
N GLN A 57 -7.91 9.44 6.51
CA GLN A 57 -8.47 8.21 7.08
C GLN A 57 -8.49 7.05 6.07
N VAL A 58 -8.39 7.33 4.77
CA VAL A 58 -8.42 6.28 3.73
C VAL A 58 -7.04 5.92 3.20
N ILE A 59 -6.00 6.71 3.50
CA ILE A 59 -4.63 6.45 3.05
C ILE A 59 -3.91 5.59 4.08
N ALA A 60 -3.26 4.50 3.64
CA ALA A 60 -2.45 3.67 4.54
C ALA A 60 -1.30 4.50 5.13
N CYS A 61 -1.27 4.59 6.46
CA CYS A 61 -0.25 5.32 7.21
C CYS A 61 1.10 4.60 7.02
N GLY A 62 1.94 5.13 6.14
CA GLY A 62 3.25 4.53 5.83
C GLY A 62 3.70 4.80 4.40
N CYS A 63 2.76 5.12 3.49
CA CYS A 63 3.09 5.41 2.11
C CYS A 63 3.08 6.92 1.87
N ARG A 64 4.23 7.58 2.07
CA ARG A 64 4.36 9.02 1.78
C ARG A 64 4.32 9.25 0.27
N LYS A 65 3.63 10.32 -0.18
CA LYS A 65 3.78 10.87 -1.53
C LYS A 65 5.28 11.11 -1.77
N GLY A 66 5.93 10.25 -2.55
CA GLY A 66 7.37 10.33 -2.83
C GLY A 66 8.12 8.98 -2.81
N GLU A 67 7.53 7.90 -2.31
CA GLU A 67 8.20 6.57 -2.28
C GLU A 67 7.93 5.72 -3.53
N TYR A 68 6.91 6.06 -4.32
CA TYR A 68 6.76 5.59 -5.71
C TYR A 68 7.33 6.66 -6.63
N GLY A 69 8.64 6.57 -6.86
CA GLY A 69 9.35 7.44 -7.78
C GLY A 69 8.86 7.28 -9.22
N GLN A 70 9.06 8.39 -9.95
CA GLN A 70 9.13 8.50 -11.41
C GLN A 70 9.85 7.31 -12.06
#